data_AF-A3VIA9-F1
#
_entry.id   AF-A3VIA9-F1
#
_cell.length_a   1.000
_cell.length_b   1.000
_cell.length_c   1.000
_cell.angle_alpha   90.00
_cell.angle_beta   90.00
_cell.angle_gamma   90.00
#
_symmetry.space_group_name_H-M   'P 1'
#
loop_
_entity.id
_entity.type
_entity.pdbx_description
1 polymer ?
#
loop_
_entity_poly.entity_id
_entity_poly.type
_entity_poly.pdbx_seq_one_letter_code
_entity_poly.pdbx_strand_id
1 'polypeptide(L)'
;MDPAGGPNEDKPRAKAQRDKMVGLEHYLGLAGALFVIGIFGLFLNRKNVIILLMSIELMLLSVNINLVAFSSYLGDMVGQVFTLFVLTVAAAEAAIGLAILVSFFRNRGTIAVEDVNVMKG
;
A
#
# COMPACT_ATOMS: atom_id res chain seq x y z
N MET A 1 -41.85 -9.59 55.06
CA MET A 1 -41.70 -8.25 54.45
C MET A 1 -40.26 -7.79 54.72
N ASP A 2 -39.34 -7.70 53.77
CA ASP A 2 -39.38 -7.95 52.32
C ASP A 2 -38.02 -8.53 51.86
N PRO A 3 -38.02 -9.57 51.01
CA PRO A 3 -36.86 -10.01 50.23
C PRO A 3 -36.97 -9.40 48.82
N ALA A 4 -36.38 -8.23 48.58
CA ALA A 4 -36.37 -7.64 47.24
C ALA A 4 -35.08 -6.86 46.98
N GLY A 5 -34.26 -7.39 46.07
CA GLY A 5 -33.06 -6.74 45.55
C GLY A 5 -32.35 -7.59 44.50
N GLY A 6 -33.05 -7.93 43.40
CA GLY A 6 -32.37 -8.31 42.14
C GLY A 6 -32.05 -7.05 41.30
N PRO A 7 -31.69 -7.17 40.01
CA PRO A 7 -30.68 -8.02 39.36
C PRO A 7 -29.67 -7.19 38.51
N ASN A 8 -28.45 -7.71 38.26
CA ASN A 8 -27.53 -7.45 37.13
C ASN A 8 -27.46 -6.04 36.48
N GLU A 9 -26.35 -5.31 36.68
CA GLU A 9 -25.90 -4.24 35.75
C GLU A 9 -24.36 -4.06 35.75
N ASP A 10 -23.59 -4.98 35.16
CA ASP A 10 -22.18 -4.62 34.82
C ASP A 10 -21.50 -5.49 33.73
N LYS A 11 -22.18 -5.81 32.63
CA LYS A 11 -21.52 -6.40 31.44
C LYS A 11 -21.82 -5.76 30.07
N PRO A 12 -21.71 -4.43 29.86
CA PRO A 12 -21.61 -3.87 28.49
C PRO A 12 -20.18 -3.73 27.96
N ARG A 13 -19.16 -3.66 28.84
CA ARG A 13 -17.79 -3.26 28.43
C ARG A 13 -17.00 -4.34 27.69
N ALA A 14 -17.23 -5.61 28.00
CA ALA A 14 -16.49 -6.73 27.38
C ALA A 14 -16.89 -7.01 25.92
N LYS A 15 -18.10 -6.61 25.50
CA LYS A 15 -18.60 -6.86 24.14
C LYS A 15 -18.13 -5.80 23.15
N ALA A 16 -18.14 -4.53 23.55
CA ALA A 16 -17.69 -3.40 22.72
C ALA A 16 -16.19 -3.44 22.37
N GLN A 17 -15.37 -4.16 23.15
CA GLN A 17 -13.94 -4.28 22.90
C GLN A 17 -13.58 -5.42 21.93
N ARG A 18 -14.49 -6.38 21.69
CA ARG A 18 -14.30 -7.44 20.69
C ARG A 18 -14.51 -6.94 19.25
N ASP A 19 -15.30 -5.91 19.06
CA ASP A 19 -15.58 -5.30 17.75
C ASP A 19 -14.44 -4.40 17.24
N LYS A 20 -13.45 -4.08 18.09
CA LYS A 20 -12.22 -3.36 17.73
C LYS A 20 -11.02 -4.28 17.47
N MET A 21 -11.24 -5.55 17.13
CA MET A 21 -10.16 -6.37 16.60
C MET A 21 -9.91 -5.97 15.14
N VAL A 22 -8.71 -5.43 14.88
CA VAL A 22 -8.25 -5.17 13.51
C VAL A 22 -8.15 -6.52 12.78
N GLY A 23 -9.18 -6.85 12.02
CA GLY A 23 -9.28 -8.08 11.25
C GLY A 23 -8.72 -7.93 9.83
N LEU A 24 -8.67 -9.05 9.10
CA LEU A 24 -8.22 -9.12 7.71
C LEU A 24 -8.87 -8.05 6.80
N GLU A 25 -10.16 -7.82 6.97
CA GLU A 25 -10.93 -6.81 6.20
C GLU A 25 -10.33 -5.40 6.26
N HIS A 26 -9.75 -5.00 7.39
CA HIS A 26 -9.15 -3.68 7.54
C HIS A 26 -7.85 -3.57 6.72
N TYR A 27 -7.05 -4.65 6.68
CA TYR A 27 -5.84 -4.69 5.87
C TYR A 27 -6.16 -4.72 4.38
N LEU A 28 -7.18 -5.49 3.97
CA LEU A 28 -7.66 -5.51 2.58
C LEU A 28 -8.21 -4.15 2.15
N GLY A 29 -9.00 -3.50 3.01
CA GLY A 29 -9.51 -2.15 2.76
C GLY A 29 -8.39 -1.12 2.61
N LEU A 30 -7.40 -1.16 3.50
CA LEU A 30 -6.22 -0.28 3.44
C LEU A 30 -5.39 -0.54 2.17
N ALA A 31 -5.07 -1.80 1.88
CA ALA A 31 -4.32 -2.17 0.68
C ALA A 31 -5.07 -1.73 -0.59
N GLY A 32 -6.37 -2.02 -0.69
CA GLY A 32 -7.21 -1.59 -1.80
C GLY A 32 -7.22 -0.06 -1.99
N ALA A 33 -7.37 0.69 -0.90
CA ALA A 33 -7.33 2.15 -0.95
C ALA A 33 -5.97 2.68 -1.44
N LEU A 34 -4.86 2.16 -0.91
CA LEU A 34 -3.51 2.55 -1.32
C LEU A 34 -3.23 2.20 -2.78
N PHE A 35 -3.70 1.04 -3.25
CA PHE A 35 -3.54 0.62 -4.64
C PHE A 35 -4.25 1.58 -5.59
N VAL A 36 -5.50 1.92 -5.27
CA VAL A 36 -6.31 2.86 -6.06
C VAL A 36 -5.67 4.26 -6.06
N ILE A 37 -5.16 4.74 -4.92
CA ILE A 37 -4.42 6.00 -4.86
C ILE A 37 -3.17 5.95 -5.74
N GLY A 38 -2.43 4.85 -5.74
CA GLY A 38 -1.28 4.64 -6.63
C GLY A 38 -1.67 4.72 -8.10
N ILE A 39 -2.77 4.07 -8.50
CA ILE A 39 -3.31 4.14 -9.86
C ILE A 39 -3.69 5.59 -10.22
N PHE A 40 -4.40 6.29 -9.35
CA PHE A 40 -4.74 7.69 -9.59
C PHE A 40 -3.49 8.58 -9.72
N GLY A 41 -2.46 8.34 -8.90
CA GLY A 41 -1.18 9.02 -9.02
C GLY A 41 -0.53 8.88 -10.40
N LEU A 42 -0.61 7.68 -10.97
CA LEU A 42 -0.11 7.37 -12.32
C LEU A 42 -0.84 8.18 -13.40
N PHE A 43 -2.18 8.26 -13.33
CA PHE A 43 -3.00 8.90 -14.36
C PHE A 43 -3.04 10.43 -14.25
N LEU A 44 -3.09 10.96 -13.02
CA LEU A 44 -3.25 12.41 -12.80
C LEU A 44 -1.98 13.19 -13.12
N ASN A 45 -0.80 12.62 -12.85
CA ASN A 45 0.47 13.33 -12.89
C ASN A 45 1.53 12.66 -13.78
N ARG A 46 1.12 12.25 -14.98
CA ARG A 46 2.00 11.65 -16.02
C ARG A 46 3.17 12.53 -16.50
N LYS A 47 3.17 13.81 -16.13
CA LYS A 47 4.23 14.76 -16.52
C LYS A 47 5.50 14.54 -15.74
N ASN A 48 5.39 14.21 -14.46
CA ASN A 48 6.54 14.16 -13.56
C ASN A 48 6.95 12.70 -13.31
N VAL A 49 8.13 12.32 -13.81
CA VAL A 49 8.67 10.95 -13.63
C VAL A 49 8.76 10.55 -12.17
N ILE A 50 9.08 11.47 -11.25
CA ILE A 50 9.18 11.17 -9.82
C ILE A 50 7.83 10.73 -9.27
N ILE A 51 6.74 11.39 -9.68
CA ILE A 51 5.40 11.03 -9.23
C ILE A 51 4.99 9.67 -9.81
N LEU A 52 5.41 9.36 -11.05
CA LEU A 52 5.20 8.04 -11.63
C LEU A 52 5.92 6.95 -10.83
N LEU A 53 7.21 7.13 -10.52
CA LEU A 53 7.99 6.18 -9.70
C LEU A 53 7.36 5.99 -8.32
N MET A 54 7.02 7.07 -7.62
CA MET A 54 6.35 7.01 -6.31
C MET A 54 5.00 6.30 -6.37
N SER A 55 4.24 6.49 -7.45
CA SER A 55 2.94 5.82 -7.65
C SER A 55 3.10 4.31 -7.81
N ILE A 56 4.14 3.87 -8.53
CA ILE A 56 4.48 2.46 -8.69
C ILE A 56 4.90 1.85 -7.35
N GLU A 57 5.77 2.52 -6.61
CA GLU A 57 6.18 2.09 -5.26
C GLU A 57 4.98 1.95 -4.32
N LEU A 58 4.03 2.88 -4.37
CA LEU A 58 2.80 2.82 -3.56
C LEU A 58 1.90 1.63 -3.94
N MET A 59 1.83 1.30 -5.23
CA MET A 59 1.11 0.10 -5.70
C MET A 59 1.81 -1.20 -5.23
N LEU A 60 3.14 -1.28 -5.33
CA LEU A 60 3.91 -2.43 -4.84
C LEU A 60 3.80 -2.58 -3.32
N LEU A 61 3.79 -1.47 -2.58
CA LEU A 61 3.57 -1.48 -1.12
C LEU A 61 2.19 -2.04 -0.75
N SER A 62 1.14 -1.64 -1.46
CA SER A 62 -0.21 -2.18 -1.25
C SER A 62 -0.26 -3.70 -1.44
N VAL A 63 0.36 -4.21 -2.51
CA VAL A 63 0.44 -5.64 -2.79
C VAL A 63 1.16 -6.38 -1.65
N ASN A 64 2.26 -5.81 -1.13
CA ASN A 64 2.99 -6.35 0.02
C ASN A 64 2.13 -6.43 1.29
N ILE A 65 1.30 -5.41 1.56
CA ILE A 65 0.36 -5.44 2.70
C ILE A 65 -0.62 -6.61 2.55
N ASN A 66 -1.18 -6.81 1.36
CA ASN A 66 -2.10 -7.93 1.10
C ASN A 66 -1.41 -9.29 1.30
N LEU A 67 -0.19 -9.46 0.80
CA LEU A 67 0.57 -10.69 0.94
C LEU A 67 0.84 -11.05 2.41
N VAL A 68 1.27 -10.09 3.22
CA VAL A 68 1.52 -10.30 4.65
C VAL A 68 0.20 -10.54 5.40
N ALA A 69 -0.87 -9.83 5.05
CA ALA A 69 -2.18 -9.99 5.68
C ALA A 69 -2.75 -11.41 5.45
N PHE A 70 -2.66 -11.93 4.22
CA PHE A 70 -3.07 -13.31 3.92
C PHE A 70 -2.16 -14.34 4.60
N SER A 71 -0.84 -14.15 4.55
CA SER A 71 0.13 -15.00 5.26
C SER A 71 -0.21 -15.12 6.74
N SER A 72 -0.49 -13.99 7.41
CA SER A 72 -0.88 -13.96 8.81
C SER A 72 -2.26 -14.57 9.08
N TYR A 73 -3.21 -14.46 8.15
CA TYR A 73 -4.56 -15.01 8.29
C TYR A 73 -4.60 -16.53 8.10
N LEU A 74 -3.84 -17.05 7.13
CA LEU A 74 -3.74 -18.49 6.87
C LEU A 74 -2.76 -19.19 7.84
N GLY A 75 -1.90 -18.44 8.52
CA GLY A 75 -0.89 -18.99 9.43
C GLY A 75 0.29 -19.64 8.69
N ASP A 76 0.51 -19.26 7.43
CA ASP A 76 1.68 -19.69 6.63
C ASP A 76 2.69 -18.55 6.52
N MET A 77 3.93 -18.89 6.13
CA MET A 77 5.02 -17.93 5.94
C MET A 77 5.25 -17.56 4.47
N VAL A 78 4.45 -18.10 3.55
CA VAL A 78 4.71 -17.98 2.10
C VAL A 78 4.54 -16.54 1.65
N GLY A 79 3.46 -15.87 2.09
CA GLY A 79 3.23 -14.47 1.74
C GLY A 79 4.32 -13.55 2.31
N GLN A 80 4.80 -13.80 3.53
CA GLN A 80 5.91 -13.04 4.11
C GLN A 80 7.23 -13.20 3.34
N VAL A 81 7.55 -14.41 2.90
CA VAL A 81 8.75 -14.67 2.08
C VAL A 81 8.64 -13.96 0.73
N PHE A 82 7.47 -14.05 0.08
CA PHE A 82 7.26 -13.37 -1.21
C PHE A 82 7.34 -11.85 -1.07
N THR A 83 6.82 -11.28 0.03
CA THR A 83 6.96 -9.85 0.35
C THR A 83 8.43 -9.39 0.39
N LEU A 84 9.34 -10.19 0.96
CA LEU A 84 10.77 -9.84 0.94
C LEU A 84 11.36 -9.78 -0.47
N PHE A 85 10.94 -10.69 -1.35
CA PHE A 85 11.37 -10.66 -2.76
C PHE A 85 10.83 -9.42 -3.47
N VAL A 86 9.55 -9.11 -3.29
CA VAL A 86 8.93 -7.91 -3.90
C VAL A 86 9.60 -6.64 -3.39
N LEU A 87 9.90 -6.51 -2.10
CA LEU A 87 10.63 -5.35 -1.56
C LEU A 87 12.03 -5.21 -2.17
N THR A 88 12.72 -6.33 -2.42
CA THR A 88 14.04 -6.31 -3.06
C THR A 88 13.95 -5.88 -4.52
N VAL A 89 12.94 -6.36 -5.25
CA VAL A 89 12.66 -5.95 -6.63
C VAL A 89 12.29 -4.47 -6.71
N ALA A 90 11.43 -3.99 -5.80
CA ALA A 90 11.06 -2.58 -5.70
C ALA A 90 12.29 -1.69 -5.46
N ALA A 91 13.17 -2.08 -4.53
CA ALA A 91 14.42 -1.34 -4.29
C ALA A 91 15.32 -1.29 -5.55
N ALA A 92 15.41 -2.40 -6.29
CA ALA A 92 16.17 -2.44 -7.54
C ALA A 92 15.52 -1.57 -8.64
N GLU A 93 14.19 -1.61 -8.76
CA GLU A 93 13.42 -0.79 -9.69
C GLU A 93 13.61 0.70 -9.40
N ALA A 94 13.42 1.14 -8.15
CA ALA A 94 13.60 2.53 -7.75
C ALA A 94 15.01 3.05 -8.04
N ALA A 95 16.03 2.23 -7.79
CA ALA A 95 17.43 2.57 -8.09
C ALA A 95 17.66 2.78 -9.60
N ILE A 96 17.14 1.86 -10.43
CA ILE A 96 17.24 1.95 -11.89
C ILE A 96 16.43 3.14 -12.41
N GLY A 97 15.19 3.31 -11.96
CA GLY A 97 14.30 4.39 -12.35
C GLY A 97 14.87 5.76 -12.03
N LEU A 98 15.44 5.93 -10.82
CA LEU A 98 16.11 7.16 -10.44
C LEU A 98 17.40 7.40 -11.23
N ALA A 99 18.19 6.35 -11.51
CA ALA A 99 19.40 6.48 -12.33
C ALA A 99 19.08 6.97 -13.76
N ILE A 100 18.03 6.43 -14.37
CA ILE A 100 17.52 6.87 -15.68
C ILE A 100 17.05 8.32 -15.59
N LEU A 101 16.28 8.67 -14.56
CA LEU A 101 15.78 10.03 -14.35
C LEU A 101 16.92 11.05 -14.20
N VAL A 102 17.94 10.74 -13.41
CA VAL A 102 19.10 11.64 -13.22
C VAL A 102 19.87 11.82 -14.52
N SER A 103 20.07 10.73 -15.28
CA SER A 103 20.70 10.81 -16.60
C SER A 103 19.89 11.66 -17.58
N PHE A 104 18.56 11.48 -17.60
CA PHE A 104 17.64 12.25 -18.43
C PHE A 104 17.65 13.73 -18.04
N PHE A 105 17.57 14.04 -16.75
CA PHE A 105 17.60 15.42 -16.25
C PHE A 105 18.90 16.11 -16.60
N ARG A 106 20.05 15.41 -16.53
CA ARG A 106 21.35 15.98 -16.91
C ARG A 106 21.42 16.34 -18.39
N ASN A 107 20.70 15.62 -19.26
CA ASN A 107 20.70 15.88 -20.70
C ASN A 107 19.64 16.89 -21.15
N ARG A 108 18.52 17.03 -20.42
CA ARG A 108 17.35 17.84 -20.83
C ARG A 108 17.06 19.04 -19.92
N GLY A 109 17.59 19.05 -18.70
CA GLY A 109 17.31 20.10 -17.70
C GLY A 109 15.89 20.08 -17.13
N THR A 110 15.06 19.08 -17.47
CA THR A 110 13.67 18.94 -17.01
C THR A 110 13.35 17.49 -16.67
N ILE A 111 12.42 17.29 -15.74
CA ILE A 111 11.85 16.00 -15.35
C ILE A 111 10.51 15.70 -16.04
N ALA A 112 10.09 16.59 -16.95
CA ALA A 112 8.85 16.47 -17.70
C ALA A 112 8.94 15.40 -18.80
N VAL A 113 8.00 14.44 -18.82
CA VAL A 113 7.96 13.33 -19.80
C VAL A 113 7.38 13.75 -21.16
N GLU A 114 6.70 14.88 -21.24
CA GLU A 114 5.97 15.30 -22.44
C GLU A 114 6.87 15.71 -23.62
N ASP A 115 8.15 15.98 -23.37
CA ASP A 115 9.12 16.38 -24.40
C ASP A 115 9.89 15.20 -25.03
N VAL A 116 9.53 13.95 -24.71
CA VAL A 116 10.27 12.75 -25.14
C VAL A 116 9.83 12.23 -26.52
N ASN A 117 9.06 13.00 -27.29
CA ASN A 117 8.57 12.59 -28.60
C ASN A 117 9.59 12.81 -29.74
N VAL A 118 10.75 12.16 -29.64
CA VAL A 118 11.87 12.30 -30.60
C VAL A 118 11.81 11.28 -31.73
N MET A 119 11.17 10.12 -31.51
CA MET A 119 11.00 9.11 -32.55
C MET A 119 9.57 9.14 -33.09
N LYS A 120 9.41 9.67 -34.30
CA LYS A 120 8.18 9.55 -35.10
C LYS A 120 8.49 8.60 -36.26
N GLY A 121 7.79 7.47 -36.29
CA GLY A 121 7.71 6.58 -37.46
C GLY A 121 6.54 6.99 -38.33
#